data_AF-A0A7X8REW9-F1
#
_entry.id   AF-A0A7X8REW9-F1
#
_cell.length_a   1.000
_cell.length_b   1.000
_cell.length_c   1.000
_cell.angle_alpha   90.00
_cell.angle_beta   90.00
_cell.angle_gamma   90.00
#
_symmetry.space_group_name_H-M   'P 1'
#
loop_
_entity.id
_entity.type
_entity.pdbx_description
1 polymer ?
#
loop_
_entity_poly.entity_id
_entity_poly.type
_entity_poly.pdbx_seq_one_letter_code
_entity_poly.pdbx_strand_id
1 'polypeptide(L)' 'GAYKDENGVLHLVDTTCRHMGCEVQWNNAERSWDCPCHGSRYDIDGNVIEGPALKALKKINK' A
#
# COMPACT_ATOMS: atom_id res chain seq x y z
N GLY A 1 3.55 -5.85 3.69
CA GLY A 1 3.42 -6.27 2.29
C GLY A 1 4.74 -6.13 1.57
N ALA A 2 5.00 -6.99 0.59
CA ALA A 2 6.19 -6.95 -0.25
C ALA A 2 5.80 -7.05 -1.72
N TYR A 3 6.33 -6.16 -2.55
CA TYR A 3 6.21 -6.22 -4.00
C TYR A 3 7.60 -6.11 -4.61
N LYS A 4 7.90 -6.94 -5.62
CA LYS A 4 9.14 -6.87 -6.39
C LYS A 4 8.80 -6.32 -7.77
N ASP A 5 9.38 -5.18 -8.13
CA ASP A 5 9.14 -4.56 -9.42
C ASP A 5 9.86 -5.30 -10.56
N GLU A 6 9.65 -4.81 -11.78
CA GLU A 6 10.21 -5.36 -13.02
C GLU A 6 11.75 -5.26 -13.07
N ASN A 7 12.33 -4.29 -12.36
CA ASN A 7 13.77 -4.08 -12.22
C ASN A 7 14.37 -4.93 -11.09
N GLY A 8 13.54 -5.64 -10.35
CA GLY A 8 13.92 -6.47 -9.22
C GLY A 8 14.08 -5.74 -7.89
N VAL A 9 13.65 -4.48 -7.80
CA VAL A 9 13.61 -3.67 -6.58
C VAL A 9 12.48 -4.16 -5.69
N LEU A 10 12.78 -4.35 -4.40
CA LEU A 10 11.79 -4.73 -3.39
C LEU A 10 11.20 -3.48 -2.73
N HIS A 11 9.88 -3.33 -2.86
CA HIS A 11 9.08 -2.34 -2.14
C HIS A 11 8.43 -3.02 -0.94
N LEU A 12 8.77 -2.55 0.26
CA LEU A 12 8.30 -3.10 1.52
C LEU A 12 7.53 -2.04 2.30
N VAL A 13 6.29 -2.37 2.66
CA VAL A 13 5.40 -1.49 3.43
C VAL A 13 4.74 -2.23 4.57
N ASP A 14 4.41 -1.51 5.63
CA ASP A 14 3.43 -1.92 6.64
C ASP A 14 2.05 -1.91 5.99
N THR A 15 1.35 -3.04 6.00
CA THR A 15 0.03 -3.19 5.37
C THR A 15 -1.12 -2.63 6.22
N THR A 16 -0.81 -2.10 7.41
CA THR A 16 -1.79 -1.40 8.24
C THR A 16 -2.23 -0.09 7.57
N CYS A 17 -3.46 -0.07 7.04
CA CYS A 17 -4.09 1.11 6.46
C CYS A 17 -4.08 2.28 7.45
N ARG A 18 -3.63 3.43 6.97
CA ARG A 18 -3.43 4.64 7.81
C ARG A 18 -4.71 5.45 8.03
N HIS A 19 -5.85 4.97 7.52
CA HIS A 19 -7.17 5.49 7.88
C HIS A 19 -7.57 5.01 9.27
N MET A 20 -7.92 3.73 9.41
CA MET A 20 -8.45 3.14 10.65
C MET A 20 -7.86 1.75 10.97
N GLY A 21 -6.72 1.39 10.36
CA GLY A 21 -5.94 0.21 10.76
C GLY A 21 -6.34 -1.13 10.14
N CYS A 22 -7.23 -1.16 9.15
CA CYS A 22 -7.46 -2.39 8.37
C CYS A 22 -6.21 -2.81 7.60
N GLU A 23 -6.03 -4.11 7.34
CA GLU A 23 -4.96 -4.57 6.45
C GLU A 23 -5.33 -4.32 4.98
N VAL A 24 -4.42 -3.70 4.23
CA VAL A 24 -4.55 -3.52 2.78
C VAL A 24 -4.17 -4.79 2.04
N GLN A 25 -4.74 -4.98 0.85
CA GLN A 25 -4.49 -6.11 -0.03
C GLN A 25 -3.77 -5.66 -1.30
N TRP A 26 -2.91 -6.50 -1.85
CA TRP A 26 -2.24 -6.20 -3.12
C TRP A 26 -3.20 -6.42 -4.31
N ASN A 27 -3.33 -5.41 -5.16
CA ASN A 27 -4.05 -5.47 -6.42
C ASN A 27 -3.04 -5.57 -7.58
N ASN A 28 -2.94 -6.76 -8.17
CA ASN A 28 -2.01 -7.03 -9.28
C ASN A 28 -2.35 -6.27 -10.57
N ALA A 29 -3.63 -5.98 -10.81
CA ALA A 29 -4.07 -5.34 -12.04
C ALA A 29 -3.65 -3.86 -12.07
N GLU A 30 -3.73 -3.19 -10.93
CA GLU A 30 -3.44 -1.75 -10.80
C GLU A 30 -2.11 -1.46 -10.09
N ARG A 31 -1.41 -2.49 -9.60
CA ARG A 31 -0.15 -2.37 -8.84
C ARG A 31 -0.29 -1.44 -7.64
N SER A 32 -1.36 -1.63 -6.88
CA SER A 32 -1.70 -0.82 -5.71
C SER A 32 -1.97 -1.68 -4.48
N TRP A 33 -1.84 -1.07 -3.30
CA TRP A 33 -2.37 -1.62 -2.07
C TRP A 33 -3.75 -1.03 -1.81
N ASP A 34 -4.77 -1.87 -1.79
CA ASP A 34 -6.17 -1.45 -1.67
C ASP A 34 -6.74 -1.87 -0.32
N CYS A 35 -7.32 -0.91 0.40
CA CYS A 35 -7.98 -1.15 1.67
C CYS A 35 -9.41 -1.65 1.43
N PRO A 36 -9.75 -2.90 1.79
CA PRO A 36 -11.08 -3.46 1.52
C PRO A 36 -12.18 -2.85 2.39
N CYS A 37 -11.83 -2.12 3.46
CA CYS A 37 -12.80 -1.57 4.39
C CYS A 37 -13.51 -0.32 3.84
N HIS A 38 -12.74 0.64 3.30
CA HIS A 38 -13.27 1.95 2.92
C HIS A 38 -12.69 2.47 1.60
N GLY A 39 -11.93 1.65 0.87
CA GLY A 39 -11.45 1.99 -0.47
C GLY A 39 -10.22 2.89 -0.54
N SER A 40 -9.50 3.15 0.57
CA SER A 40 -8.19 3.83 0.47
C SER A 40 -7.22 3.03 -0.38
N ARG A 41 -6.52 3.70 -1.29
CA ARG A 41 -5.55 3.07 -2.18
C ARG A 41 -4.18 3.69 -2.02
N TYR A 42 -3.15 2.87 -2.14
CA TYR A 42 -1.76 3.28 -2.04
C TYR A 42 -0.94 2.73 -3.20
N ASP A 43 0.07 3.45 -3.63
CA ASP A 43 1.00 2.98 -4.67
C ASP A 43 1.97 1.92 -4.11
N ILE A 44 2.84 1.38 -4.96
CA ILE A 44 3.83 0.36 -4.60
C ILE A 44 4.73 0.77 -3.43
N ASP A 45 4.97 2.07 -3.27
CA ASP A 45 5.80 2.69 -2.24
C ASP A 45 5.01 3.07 -0.98
N GLY A 46 3.68 2.89 -0.99
CA GLY A 46 2.77 3.19 0.10
C GLY A 46 2.23 4.62 0.10
N ASN A 47 2.52 5.45 -0.91
CA ASN A 47 1.94 6.79 -1.02
C ASN A 47 0.45 6.71 -1.31
N VAL A 48 -0.33 7.67 -0.82
CA VAL A 48 -1.78 7.70 -1.05
C VAL A 48 -2.08 7.98 -2.52
N ILE A 49 -2.87 7.11 -3.15
CA ILE A 49 -3.49 7.33 -4.45
C ILE A 49 -4.91 7.86 -4.25
N GLU A 50 -5.68 7.22 -3.37
CA GLU A 50 -7.11 7.49 -3.16
C GLU A 50 -7.46 7.46 -1.66
N GLY A 51 -8.35 8.37 -1.24
CA GLY A 51 -8.80 8.50 0.13
C GLY A 51 -9.75 7.37 0.56
N PRO A 52 -10.22 7.33 1.82
CA PRO A 52 -10.17 8.40 2.83
C PRO A 52 -8.85 8.58 3.59
N ALA A 53 -7.86 7.68 3.47
CA ALA A 53 -6.59 7.87 4.14
C ALA A 53 -5.83 9.11 3.62
N LEU A 54 -5.28 9.92 4.53
CA LEU A 54 -4.48 11.11 4.17
C LEU A 54 -2.97 10.93 4.40
N LYS A 55 -2.55 9.76 4.90
CA LYS A 55 -1.16 9.46 5.25
C LYS A 55 -0.71 8.21 4.51
N ALA A 56 0.51 8.24 4.00
CA ALA A 56 1.17 7.10 3.37
C ALA A 56 1.36 5.95 4.36
N LEU A 57 1.30 4.71 3.86
CA LEU A 57 1.74 3.51 4.58
C LEU A 57 3.20 3.69 5.02
N LYS A 58 3.57 3.05 6.13
CA LYS A 58 4.96 3.12 6.60
C LYS A 58 5.82 2.24 5.70
N LYS A 59 6.88 2.82 5.13
CA LYS A 59 7.94 2.05 4.48
C LYS A 59 8.72 1.24 5.51
N ILE A 60 9.07 0.02 5.16
CA ILE A 60 9.92 -0.85 5.98
C ILE A 60 11.28 -0.91 5.31
N ASN A 61 12.29 -0.32 5.95
CA ASN A 61 13.67 -0.45 5.50
C ASN A 61 14.26 -1.73 6.11
N LYS A 62 14.93 -2.53 5.27
CA LYS A 62 15.81 -3.61 5.73
C LYS A 62 17.23 -3.09 5.91
#